data_AF-A0A951CLP7-F1
#
_entry.id   AF-A0A951CLP7-F1
#
_cell.length_a   1.000
_cell.length_b   1.000
_cell.length_c   1.000
_cell.angle_alpha   90.00
_cell.angle_beta   90.00
_cell.angle_gamma   90.00
#
_symmetry.space_group_name_H-M   'P 1'
#
loop_
_entity.id
_entity.type
_entity.pdbx_description
1 polymer ?
#
loop_
_entity_poly.entity_id
_entity_poly.type
_entity_poly.pdbx_seq_one_letter_code
_entity_poly.pdbx_strand_id
1 'polypeptide(L)'
;MTDTEEKIAEIELQLRLIQKRNERVEAEKAWETSLLRVCLIMAITYAIAAFLLISIDSMHPWGTALIPTVGFFLSTQTLPAIRRSWIEKYFKKKNQ
;
A
#
# COMPACT_ATOMS: atom_id res chain seq x y z
N MET A 1 30.07 -37.51 11.83
CA MET A 1 30.39 -36.15 11.32
C MET A 1 29.34 -35.63 10.34
N THR A 2 28.33 -36.41 9.96
CA THR A 2 27.30 -36.03 8.96
C THR A 2 26.03 -35.42 9.57
N ASP A 3 25.58 -35.89 10.75
CA ASP A 3 24.36 -35.39 11.42
C ASP A 3 24.40 -33.88 11.75
N THR A 4 25.58 -33.36 12.10
CA THR A 4 25.76 -31.93 12.40
C THR A 4 25.71 -31.08 11.12
N GLU A 5 26.29 -31.57 10.02
CA GLU A 5 26.27 -30.86 8.74
C GLU A 5 24.87 -30.85 8.12
N GLU A 6 24.13 -31.94 8.24
CA GLU A 6 22.72 -32.01 7.82
C GLU A 6 21.85 -31.02 8.60
N LYS A 7 22.05 -30.90 9.92
CA LYS A 7 21.35 -29.91 10.76
C LYS A 7 21.69 -28.47 10.39
N ILE A 8 22.96 -28.19 10.09
CA ILE A 8 23.39 -26.85 9.66
C ILE A 8 22.73 -26.50 8.32
N ALA A 9 22.73 -27.43 7.36
CA ALA A 9 22.11 -27.22 6.05
C ALA A 9 20.58 -26.98 6.15
N GLU A 10 19.88 -27.72 7.01
CA GLU A 10 18.46 -27.51 7.29
C GLU A 10 18.21 -26.13 7.90
N ILE A 11 18.99 -25.75 8.91
CA ILE A 11 18.86 -24.43 9.57
C ILE A 11 19.11 -23.30 8.57
N GLU A 12 20.11 -23.39 7.70
CA GLU A 12 20.37 -22.40 6.66
C GLU A 12 19.21 -22.28 5.65
N LEU A 13 18.59 -23.41 5.31
CA LEU A 13 17.42 -23.43 4.44
C LEU A 13 16.25 -22.70 5.11
N GLN A 14 15.95 -23.02 6.37
CA GLN A 14 14.89 -22.35 7.12
C GLN A 14 15.17 -20.86 7.31
N LEU A 15 16.43 -20.48 7.58
CA LEU A 15 16.85 -19.09 7.70
C LEU A 15 16.57 -18.31 6.41
N ARG A 16 16.91 -18.88 5.25
CA ARG A 16 16.64 -18.26 3.94
C ARG A 16 15.14 -18.11 3.67
N LEU A 17 14.33 -19.10 4.05
CA LEU A 17 12.87 -19.02 3.90
C LEU A 17 12.27 -17.92 4.79
N ILE A 18 12.72 -17.83 6.03
CA ILE A 18 12.29 -16.80 6.98
C ILE A 18 12.70 -15.42 6.47
N GLN A 19 13.94 -15.26 6.01
CA GLN A 19 14.45 -14.00 5.46
C GLN A 19 13.60 -13.51 4.28
N LYS A 20 13.33 -14.38 3.30
CA LYS A 20 12.50 -14.06 2.13
C LYS A 20 11.08 -13.63 2.52
N ARG A 21 10.47 -14.30 3.51
CA ARG A 21 9.15 -13.91 4.01
C ARG A 21 9.20 -12.55 4.71
N ASN A 22 10.21 -12.33 5.56
CA ASN A 22 10.35 -11.09 6.32
C ASN A 22 10.55 -9.89 5.40
N GLU A 23 11.33 -10.02 4.34
CA GLU A 23 11.49 -8.95 3.33
C GLU A 23 10.17 -8.51 2.71
N ARG A 24 9.30 -9.46 2.37
CA ARG A 24 7.96 -9.15 1.87
C ARG A 24 7.14 -8.41 2.92
N VAL A 25 7.13 -8.90 4.17
CA VAL A 25 6.37 -8.30 5.27
C VAL A 25 6.87 -6.89 5.59
N GLU A 26 8.18 -6.67 5.59
CA GLU A 26 8.78 -5.35 5.83
C GLU A 26 8.40 -4.35 4.73
N ALA A 27 8.39 -4.77 3.47
CA ALA A 27 7.94 -3.90 2.38
C ALA A 27 6.45 -3.55 2.47
N GLU A 28 5.61 -4.52 2.87
CA GLU A 28 4.19 -4.27 3.15
C GLU A 28 4.00 -3.31 4.33
N LYS A 29 4.78 -3.50 5.41
CA LYS A 29 4.75 -2.62 6.60
C LYS A 29 5.25 -1.20 6.28
N ALA A 30 6.33 -1.08 5.50
CA ALA A 30 6.86 0.21 5.07
C ALA A 30 5.83 0.99 4.24
N TRP A 31 5.08 0.29 3.39
CA TRP A 31 3.96 0.89 2.67
C TRP A 31 2.84 1.35 3.61
N GLU A 32 2.41 0.50 4.55
CA GLU A 32 1.35 0.84 5.50
C GLU A 32 1.72 2.02 6.39
N THR A 33 2.99 2.13 6.76
CA THR A 33 3.52 3.23 7.59
C THR A 33 3.83 4.48 6.76
N SER A 34 3.79 4.40 5.42
CA SER A 34 4.11 5.52 4.56
C SER A 34 3.04 6.61 4.64
N LEU A 35 3.46 7.86 4.86
CA LEU A 35 2.58 9.03 4.76
C LEU A 35 1.96 9.19 3.37
N LEU A 36 2.53 8.53 2.35
CA LEU A 36 2.01 8.52 0.98
C LEU A 36 0.59 7.98 0.90
N ARG A 37 0.23 6.95 1.66
CA ARG A 37 -1.14 6.44 1.72
C ARG A 37 -2.12 7.52 2.19
N VAL A 38 -1.77 8.21 3.26
CA VAL A 38 -2.60 9.27 3.85
C VAL A 38 -2.71 10.45 2.90
N CYS A 39 -1.60 10.91 2.33
CA CYS A 39 -1.58 11.98 1.32
C CYS A 39 -2.44 11.64 0.10
N LEU A 40 -2.39 10.40 -0.40
CA LEU A 40 -3.17 9.98 -1.55
C LEU A 40 -4.67 9.99 -1.26
N ILE A 41 -5.09 9.43 -0.11
CA ILE A 41 -6.51 9.42 0.29
C ILE A 41 -7.03 10.85 0.45
N MET A 42 -6.26 11.73 1.10
CA MET A 42 -6.62 13.14 1.25
C MET A 42 -6.73 13.83 -0.11
N ALA A 43 -5.77 13.63 -1.01
CA ALA A 43 -5.76 14.25 -2.34
C ALA A 43 -6.96 13.80 -3.18
N ILE A 44 -7.24 12.49 -3.22
CA ILE A 44 -8.39 11.92 -3.95
C ILE A 44 -9.71 12.47 -3.40
N THR A 45 -9.86 12.43 -2.08
CA THR A 45 -11.08 12.91 -1.40
C THR A 45 -11.30 14.41 -1.67
N TYR A 46 -10.25 15.21 -1.56
CA TYR A 46 -10.32 16.65 -1.82
C TYR A 46 -10.63 16.96 -3.29
N ALA A 47 -9.97 16.29 -4.24
CA ALA A 47 -10.19 16.50 -5.66
C ALA A 47 -11.64 16.16 -6.06
N ILE A 48 -12.19 15.07 -5.54
CA ILE A 48 -13.58 14.65 -5.79
C ILE A 48 -14.56 15.63 -5.13
N ALA A 49 -14.29 16.05 -3.89
CA ALA A 49 -15.10 17.06 -3.21
C ALA A 49 -15.14 18.38 -4.00
N ALA A 50 -13.97 18.88 -4.43
CA ALA A 50 -13.87 20.11 -5.21
C ALA A 50 -14.58 19.97 -6.56
N PHE A 51 -14.37 18.87 -7.28
CA PHE A 51 -15.03 18.62 -8.57
C PHE A 51 -16.55 18.56 -8.44
N LEU A 52 -17.07 17.84 -7.46
CA LEU A 52 -18.52 17.72 -7.23
C LEU A 52 -19.12 19.03 -6.73
N LEU A 53 -18.43 19.78 -5.86
CA LEU A 53 -18.88 21.10 -5.40
C LEU A 53 -18.97 22.11 -6.55
N ILE A 54 -18.04 22.08 -7.51
CA ILE A 54 -18.10 22.93 -8.71
C ILE A 54 -19.21 22.47 -9.66
N SER A 55 -19.46 21.16 -9.73
CA SER A 55 -20.48 20.58 -10.63
C SER A 55 -21.92 20.78 -10.13
N ILE A 56 -22.09 21.04 -8.84
CA ILE A 56 -23.40 21.16 -8.20
C ILE A 56 -23.68 22.65 -7.94
N ASP A 57 -24.52 23.25 -8.78
CA ASP A 57 -24.99 24.65 -8.63
C ASP A 57 -25.99 24.84 -7.46
N SER A 58 -26.41 23.76 -6.80
CA SER A 58 -27.44 23.81 -5.76
C SER A 58 -27.21 22.81 -4.64
N MET A 59 -27.21 23.31 -3.41
CA MET A 59 -27.06 22.61 -2.13
C MET A 59 -28.07 21.46 -1.93
N HIS A 60 -27.89 20.35 -2.65
CA HIS A 60 -28.71 19.15 -2.55
C HIS A 60 -28.01 18.07 -1.70
N PRO A 61 -28.64 17.58 -0.62
CA PRO A 61 -28.05 16.63 0.34
C PRO A 61 -27.49 15.35 -0.29
N TRP A 62 -28.06 14.93 -1.40
CA TRP A 62 -27.68 13.70 -2.12
C TRP A 62 -26.33 13.83 -2.81
N GLY A 63 -26.01 15.01 -3.35
CA GLY A 63 -24.73 15.26 -4.01
C GLY A 63 -23.58 15.35 -3.01
N THR A 64 -23.81 16.00 -1.86
CA THR A 64 -22.82 16.10 -0.78
C THR A 64 -22.56 14.76 -0.07
N ALA A 65 -23.57 13.90 0.04
CA ALA A 65 -23.40 12.53 0.55
C ALA A 65 -22.61 11.62 -0.41
N LEU A 66 -22.65 11.88 -1.72
CA LEU A 66 -21.92 11.09 -2.72
C LEU A 66 -20.40 11.35 -2.68
N ILE A 67 -19.98 12.54 -2.23
CA ILE A 67 -18.57 12.97 -2.15
C ILE A 67 -17.70 11.96 -1.36
N PRO A 68 -17.99 11.66 -0.09
CA PRO A 68 -17.19 10.71 0.68
C PRO A 68 -17.31 9.28 0.14
N THR A 69 -18.43 8.90 -0.47
CA THR A 69 -18.64 7.55 -1.01
C THR A 69 -17.76 7.29 -2.24
N VAL A 70 -17.73 8.23 -3.19
CA VAL A 70 -16.91 8.13 -4.40
C VAL A 70 -15.43 8.29 -4.05
N GLY A 71 -15.09 9.19 -3.12
CA GLY A 71 -13.74 9.33 -2.57
C GLY A 71 -13.22 8.04 -1.95
N PHE A 72 -14.04 7.39 -1.12
CA PHE A 72 -13.70 6.11 -0.53
C PHE A 72 -13.55 5.01 -1.60
N PHE A 73 -14.50 4.89 -2.53
CA PHE A 73 -14.45 3.87 -3.59
C PHE A 73 -13.22 4.01 -4.50
N LEU A 74 -12.86 5.24 -4.89
CA LEU A 74 -11.65 5.47 -5.69
C LEU A 74 -10.38 5.25 -4.88
N SER A 75 -10.39 5.54 -3.58
CA SER A 75 -9.25 5.23 -2.71
C SER A 75 -8.98 3.72 -2.68
N THR A 76 -10.01 2.88 -2.55
CA THR A 76 -9.84 1.41 -2.47
C THR A 76 -9.31 0.79 -3.76
N GLN A 77 -9.60 1.39 -4.92
CA GLN A 77 -9.10 0.94 -6.22
C GLN A 77 -7.69 1.46 -6.55
N THR A 78 -7.36 2.68 -6.13
CA THR A 78 -6.08 3.33 -6.49
C THR A 78 -4.93 2.87 -5.58
N LEU A 79 -5.23 2.64 -4.29
CA LEU A 79 -4.23 2.23 -3.28
C LEU A 79 -3.48 0.92 -3.63
N PRO A 80 -4.13 -0.15 -4.13
CA PRO A 80 -3.44 -1.40 -4.50
C PRO A 80 -2.47 -1.24 -5.67
N ALA A 81 -2.81 -0.45 -6.69
CA ALA A 81 -1.99 -0.23 -7.87
C ALA A 81 -0.73 0.58 -7.54
N ILE A 82 -0.89 1.63 -6.74
CA ILE A 82 0.24 2.45 -6.27
C ILE A 82 1.09 1.67 -5.27
N ARG A 83 0.48 0.85 -4.40
CA ARG A 83 1.18 -0.06 -3.49
C ARG A 83 2.16 -0.97 -4.23
N ARG A 84 1.71 -1.64 -5.30
CA ARG A 84 2.57 -2.53 -6.11
C ARG A 84 3.76 -1.76 -6.69
N SER A 85 3.48 -0.63 -7.33
CA SER A 85 4.51 0.21 -7.98
C SER A 85 5.52 0.79 -6.97
N TRP A 86 5.07 1.12 -5.76
CA TRP A 86 5.94 1.66 -4.70
C TRP A 86 6.82 0.59 -4.07
N ILE A 87 6.25 -0.59 -3.80
CA ILE A 87 6.99 -1.74 -3.26
C ILE A 87 8.11 -2.16 -4.22
N GLU A 88 7.84 -2.21 -5.53
CA GLU A 88 8.87 -2.50 -6.55
C GLU A 88 10.02 -1.49 -6.51
N LYS A 89 9.71 -0.19 -6.38
CA LYS A 89 10.73 0.87 -6.23
C LYS A 89 11.50 0.77 -4.92
N TYR A 90 10.83 0.39 -3.82
CA TYR A 90 11.46 0.22 -2.51
C TYR A 90 12.50 -0.90 -2.53
N PHE A 91 12.16 -2.06 -3.11
CA PHE A 91 13.11 -3.16 -3.28
C PHE A 91 14.27 -2.79 -4.21
N LYS A 92 14.00 -2.04 -5.30
CA LYS A 92 15.06 -1.56 -6.20
C LYS A 92 16.05 -0.64 -5.50
N LYS A 93 15.58 0.21 -4.58
CA LYS A 93 16.43 1.12 -3.78
C LYS A 93 17.22 0.41 -2.68
N LYS A 94 16.72 -0.70 -2.13
CA LYS A 94 17.44 -1.50 -1.11
C LYS A 94 18.58 -2.34 -1.72
N ASN A 95 18.45 -2.73 -3.00
CA ASN A 95 19.42 -3.55 -3.74
C ASN A 95 20.43 -2.74 -4.57
N GLN A 96 20.43 -1.40 -4.44
CA GLN A 96 21.37 -0.49 -5.09
C GLN A 96 22.20 0.22 -4.02
#